data_AF-A0A8J7N529-F1
#
_entry.id   AF-A0A8J7N529-F1
#
_cell.length_a   1.000
_cell.length_b   1.000
_cell.length_c   1.000
_cell.angle_alpha   90.00
_cell.angle_beta   90.00
_cell.angle_gamma   90.00
#
_symmetry.space_group_name_H-M   'P 1'
#
loop_
_entity.id
_entity.type
_entity.pdbx_description
1 polymer ?
#
loop_
_entity_poly.entity_id
_entity_poly.type
_entity_poly.pdbx_seq_one_letter_code
_entity_poly.pdbx_strand_id
1 'polypeptide(L)'
;GTDFVTVTKAEGIEWDHVKPAVLGAVMEHFQSGEQAMDGTGGRAGHAEHDGPDAEIVGQIKELLDTRVRPAVAQDGGDITFHGFDRGIVYLHMQGACAGCPSSTLTLKMGIENLLRHYIPEVVEVRPVAV
;
A
#
# COMPACT_ATOMS: atom_id res chain seq x y z
N GLY A 1 -1.26 -8.51 -0.37
CA GLY A 1 -0.82 -8.25 1.00
C GLY A 1 -0.11 -9.47 1.55
N THR A 2 0.03 -9.56 2.86
CA THR A 2 0.70 -10.71 3.53
C THR A 2 -0.14 -11.98 3.54
N ASP A 3 -1.46 -11.86 3.46
CA ASP A 3 -2.44 -12.95 3.60
C ASP A 3 -3.61 -12.86 2.61
N PHE A 4 -3.55 -11.92 1.67
CA PHE A 4 -4.57 -11.73 0.62
C PHE A 4 -3.95 -11.39 -0.73
N VAL A 5 -4.71 -11.71 -1.79
CA VAL A 5 -4.43 -11.31 -3.17
C VAL A 5 -5.56 -10.41 -3.66
N THR A 6 -5.21 -9.22 -4.13
CA THR A 6 -6.16 -8.30 -4.76
C THR A 6 -5.95 -8.32 -6.26
N VAL A 7 -7.06 -8.46 -6.99
CA VAL A 7 -7.05 -8.46 -8.46
C VAL A 7 -7.79 -7.24 -8.97
N THR A 8 -7.10 -6.41 -9.73
CA THR A 8 -7.70 -5.31 -10.49
C THR A 8 -7.78 -5.72 -11.95
N LYS A 9 -8.97 -5.58 -12.54
CA LYS A 9 -9.18 -5.83 -13.97
C LYS A 9 -9.33 -4.50 -14.72
N ALA A 10 -8.99 -4.51 -16.01
CA ALA A 10 -9.26 -3.39 -16.89
C ALA A 10 -10.78 -3.16 -17.06
N GLU A 11 -11.15 -1.92 -17.42
CA GLU A 11 -12.52 -1.60 -17.82
C GLU A 11 -12.92 -2.40 -19.07
N GLY A 12 -14.20 -2.76 -19.17
CA GLY A 12 -14.74 -3.54 -20.29
C GLY A 12 -14.42 -5.04 -20.29
N ILE A 13 -13.59 -5.53 -19.36
CA ILE A 13 -13.36 -6.98 -19.19
C ILE A 13 -14.36 -7.54 -18.19
N GLU A 14 -15.08 -8.61 -18.55
CA GLU A 14 -16.03 -9.28 -17.66
C GLU A 14 -15.34 -10.22 -16.66
N TRP A 15 -15.85 -10.27 -15.43
CA TRP A 15 -15.28 -11.11 -14.36
C TRP A 15 -15.35 -12.60 -14.69
N ASP A 16 -16.34 -13.04 -15.47
CA ASP A 16 -16.48 -14.43 -15.90
C ASP A 16 -15.29 -14.91 -16.76
N HIS A 17 -14.58 -13.99 -17.42
CA HIS A 17 -13.36 -14.30 -18.17
C HIS A 17 -12.11 -14.27 -17.27
N VAL A 18 -12.07 -13.39 -16.27
CA VAL A 18 -10.90 -13.21 -15.39
C VAL A 18 -10.83 -14.29 -14.32
N LYS A 19 -11.98 -14.65 -13.73
CA LYS A 19 -12.06 -15.55 -12.57
C LYS A 19 -11.45 -16.94 -12.84
N PRO A 20 -11.71 -17.62 -13.98
CA PRO A 20 -11.10 -18.92 -14.26
C PRO A 20 -9.58 -18.86 -14.35
N ALA A 21 -9.03 -17.82 -15.00
CA ALA A 21 -7.59 -17.65 -15.18
C ALA A 21 -6.89 -17.39 -13.84
N VAL A 22 -7.44 -16.51 -13.01
CA VAL A 22 -6.89 -16.21 -11.68
C VAL A 22 -6.92 -17.45 -10.79
N LEU A 23 -8.05 -18.16 -10.71
CA LEU A 23 -8.18 -19.37 -9.89
C LEU A 23 -7.25 -20.48 -10.39
N GLY A 24 -7.11 -20.64 -11.71
CA GLY A 24 -6.17 -21.59 -12.31
C GLY A 24 -4.72 -21.32 -11.89
N ALA A 25 -4.26 -20.07 -12.01
CA ALA A 25 -2.91 -19.68 -11.61
C ALA A 25 -2.63 -19.92 -10.12
N VAL A 26 -3.59 -19.59 -9.24
CA VAL A 26 -3.47 -19.85 -7.80
C VAL A 26 -3.42 -21.35 -7.51
N MET A 27 -4.27 -22.15 -8.15
CA MET A 27 -4.29 -23.60 -7.98
C MET A 27 -3.04 -24.29 -8.51
N GLU A 28 -2.52 -23.83 -9.65
CA GLU A 28 -1.28 -24.33 -10.25
C GLU A 28 -0.10 -24.08 -9.32
N HIS A 29 0.05 -22.85 -8.83
CA HIS A 29 1.09 -22.53 -7.87
C HIS A 29 0.94 -23.34 -6.58
N PHE A 30 -0.27 -23.47 -6.03
CA PHE A 30 -0.50 -24.29 -4.83
C PHE A 30 -0.09 -25.76 -5.04
N GLN A 31 -0.32 -26.31 -6.23
CA GLN A 31 0.07 -27.69 -6.57
C GLN A 31 1.57 -27.84 -6.85
N SER A 32 2.25 -26.76 -7.26
CA SER A 32 3.69 -26.78 -7.53
C SER A 32 4.54 -27.05 -6.27
N GLY A 33 4.04 -26.65 -5.09
CA GLY A 33 4.79 -26.70 -3.83
C GLY A 33 5.93 -25.69 -3.73
N GLU A 34 6.05 -24.76 -4.68
CA GLU A 34 6.99 -23.64 -4.62
C GLU A 34 6.64 -22.69 -3.47
N GLN A 35 7.61 -21.87 -3.06
CA GLN A 35 7.36 -20.86 -2.04
C GLN A 35 6.44 -19.77 -2.62
N ALA A 36 5.40 -19.41 -1.87
CA ALA A 36 4.46 -18.34 -2.26
C ALA A 36 5.11 -16.97 -2.36
N MET A 37 6.20 -16.75 -1.62
CA MET A 37 6.99 -15.54 -1.65
C MET A 37 8.44 -15.94 -1.88
N ASP A 38 9.08 -15.35 -2.88
CA ASP A 38 10.52 -15.44 -3.02
C ASP A 38 11.13 -14.71 -1.81
N GLY A 39 12.12 -15.31 -1.13
CA GLY A 39 12.65 -14.83 0.17
C GLY A 39 13.24 -13.41 0.17
N THR A 40 13.20 -12.72 -0.97
CA THR A 40 13.45 -11.28 -1.17
C THR A 40 12.26 -10.40 -0.80
N GLY A 41 11.10 -10.99 -0.46
CA GLY A 41 9.95 -10.33 0.14
C GLY A 41 10.18 -9.93 1.59
N GLY A 42 11.32 -9.27 1.88
CA GLY A 42 11.37 -8.37 3.04
C GLY A 42 10.15 -7.48 2.94
N ARG A 43 9.35 -7.39 4.02
CA ARG A 43 8.12 -6.60 4.16
C ARG A 43 8.06 -5.57 3.04
N ALA A 44 7.07 -5.61 2.15
CA ALA A 44 6.82 -4.46 1.26
C ALA A 44 6.82 -3.22 2.17
N GLY A 45 7.93 -2.50 2.13
CA GLY A 45 8.49 -1.93 3.34
C GLY A 45 8.73 -0.48 3.10
N HIS A 46 8.47 0.30 4.13
CA HIS A 46 8.76 1.72 4.11
C HIS A 46 10.20 1.95 3.62
N ALA A 47 10.36 2.76 2.58
CA ALA A 47 11.67 3.11 2.04
C ALA A 47 12.60 3.62 3.16
N GLU A 48 13.87 3.24 3.10
CA GLU A 48 14.88 3.80 4.01
C GLU A 48 14.98 5.31 3.83
N HIS A 49 15.26 6.00 4.93
CA HIS A 49 15.39 7.46 4.93
C HIS A 49 16.39 7.87 5.99
N ASP A 50 17.52 8.40 5.54
CA ASP A 50 18.60 8.88 6.38
C ASP A 50 18.64 10.41 6.41
N GLY A 51 19.28 10.95 7.44
CA GLY A 51 19.53 12.39 7.56
C GLY A 51 18.70 13.06 8.65
N PRO A 52 18.49 14.39 8.56
CA PRO A 52 17.93 15.18 9.66
C PRO A 52 16.48 14.80 10.01
N ASP A 53 15.72 14.29 9.04
CA ASP A 53 14.30 13.94 9.23
C ASP A 53 14.09 12.46 9.62
N ALA A 54 15.15 11.70 9.90
CA ALA A 54 15.06 10.26 10.17
C ALA A 54 14.14 9.91 11.36
N GLU A 55 14.11 10.74 12.40
CA GLU A 55 13.23 10.54 13.56
C GLU A 55 11.75 10.74 13.19
N ILE A 56 11.45 11.83 12.46
CA ILE A 56 10.11 12.13 11.95
C ILE A 56 9.63 10.99 11.04
N VAL A 57 10.50 10.53 10.14
CA VAL A 57 10.18 9.42 9.24
C VAL A 57 9.94 8.13 10.03
N GLY A 58 10.71 7.87 11.09
CA GLY A 58 10.45 6.75 11.99
C GLY A 58 9.02 6.76 12.55
N GLN A 59 8.56 7.92 13.02
CA GLN A 59 7.19 8.09 13.52
C GLN A 59 6.13 7.92 12.41
N ILE A 60 6.38 8.45 11.21
CA ILE A 60 5.49 8.25 10.06
C ILE A 60 5.34 6.76 9.77
N LYS A 61 6.45 6.03 9.66
CA LYS A 61 6.47 4.58 9.39
C LYS A 61 5.68 3.82 10.47
N GLU A 62 5.91 4.14 11.75
CA GLU A 62 5.21 3.50 12.86
C GLU A 62 3.69 3.74 12.82
N LEU A 63 3.24 4.98 12.57
CA LEU A 63 1.81 5.29 12.46
C LEU A 63 1.16 4.58 11.27
N LEU A 64 1.87 4.50 10.13
CA LEU A 64 1.39 3.78 8.97
C LEU A 64 1.22 2.29 9.29
N ASP A 65 2.23 1.64 9.84
CA ASP A 65 2.21 0.21 10.18
C ASP A 65 1.17 -0.13 11.26
N THR A 66 1.02 0.71 12.28
CA THR A 66 0.16 0.41 13.43
C THR A 66 -1.30 0.82 13.25
N ARG A 67 -1.60 1.80 12.38
CA ARG A 67 -2.96 2.37 12.27
C ARG A 67 -3.53 2.40 10.86
N VAL A 68 -2.71 2.65 9.85
CA VAL A 68 -3.22 2.83 8.47
C VAL A 68 -3.26 1.50 7.73
N ARG A 69 -2.13 0.79 7.68
CA ARG A 69 -2.03 -0.48 6.94
C ARG A 69 -3.02 -1.54 7.39
N PRO A 70 -3.34 -1.73 8.69
CA PRO A 70 -4.35 -2.69 9.09
C PRO A 70 -5.74 -2.39 8.51
N ALA A 71 -6.15 -1.13 8.51
CA ALA A 71 -7.44 -0.72 7.94
C ALA A 71 -7.45 -0.87 6.41
N VAL A 72 -6.35 -0.48 5.75
CA VAL A 72 -6.22 -0.58 4.30
C VAL A 72 -6.15 -2.03 3.81
N ALA A 73 -5.49 -2.91 4.56
CA ALA A 73 -5.43 -4.34 4.27
C ALA A 73 -6.82 -4.99 4.30
N GLN A 74 -7.70 -4.57 5.21
CA GLN A 74 -9.09 -5.03 5.27
C GLN A 74 -9.87 -4.67 4.00
N ASP A 75 -9.53 -3.56 3.35
CA ASP A 75 -10.11 -3.13 2.08
C ASP A 75 -9.41 -3.72 0.85
N GLY A 76 -8.44 -4.63 1.04
CA GLY A 76 -7.68 -5.26 -0.04
C GLY A 76 -6.64 -4.33 -0.69
N GLY A 77 -6.15 -3.32 0.03
CA GLY A 77 -5.04 -2.48 -0.40
C GLY A 77 -3.79 -2.65 0.45
N ASP A 78 -2.72 -1.98 0.07
CA ASP A 78 -1.57 -1.75 0.95
C ASP A 78 -0.99 -0.36 0.69
N ILE A 79 -0.30 0.19 1.68
CA ILE A 79 0.40 1.48 1.59
C ILE A 79 1.77 1.37 2.22
N THR A 80 2.78 1.84 1.50
CA THR A 80 4.14 1.93 2.01
C THR A 80 4.69 3.34 1.85
N PHE A 81 5.56 3.73 2.78
CA PHE A 81 6.25 5.01 2.73
C PHE A 81 7.29 4.98 1.61
N HIS A 82 7.34 6.05 0.82
CA HIS A 82 8.33 6.25 -0.22
C HIS A 82 9.37 7.31 0.16
N GLY A 83 8.93 8.42 0.75
CA GLY A 83 9.83 9.52 1.07
C GLY A 83 9.17 10.66 1.83
N PHE A 84 9.99 11.54 2.37
CA PHE A 84 9.58 12.76 3.07
C PHE A 84 10.46 13.91 2.59
N ASP A 85 9.83 15.00 2.13
CA ASP A 85 10.53 16.22 1.72
C ASP A 85 9.69 17.44 2.07
N ARG A 86 10.26 18.37 2.85
CA ARG A 86 9.64 19.67 3.19
C ARG A 86 8.18 19.55 3.66
N GLY A 87 7.93 18.59 4.55
CA GLY A 87 6.59 18.32 5.09
C GLY A 87 5.67 17.48 4.20
N ILE A 88 6.11 17.05 3.02
CA ILE A 88 5.31 16.23 2.11
C ILE A 88 5.71 14.76 2.27
N VAL A 89 4.75 13.93 2.66
CA VAL A 89 4.90 12.47 2.76
C VAL A 89 4.47 11.84 1.43
N TYR A 90 5.39 11.14 0.79
CA TYR A 90 5.14 10.38 -0.43
C TYR A 90 4.88 8.92 -0.07
N LEU A 91 3.79 8.37 -0.61
CA LEU A 91 3.34 7.00 -0.34
C LEU A 91 3.19 6.22 -1.64
N HIS A 92 3.61 4.96 -1.65
CA HIS A 92 3.14 3.99 -2.63
C HIS A 92 1.80 3.43 -2.17
N MET A 93 0.82 3.44 -3.07
CA MET A 93 -0.50 2.84 -2.83
C MET A 93 -0.65 1.63 -3.76
N GLN A 94 -1.15 0.52 -3.23
CA GLN A 94 -1.28 -0.74 -3.95
C GLN A 94 -2.67 -1.36 -3.76
N GLY A 95 -3.03 -2.27 -4.67
CA GLY A 95 -4.31 -2.98 -4.63
C GLY A 95 -5.50 -2.02 -4.79
N ALA A 96 -6.53 -2.21 -3.96
CA ALA A 96 -7.76 -1.42 -4.02
C ALA A 96 -7.52 0.10 -3.85
N CYS A 97 -6.43 0.50 -3.16
CA CYS A 97 -6.12 1.90 -2.89
C CYS A 97 -5.62 2.69 -4.11
N ALA A 98 -5.08 2.01 -5.12
CA ALA A 98 -4.50 2.64 -6.30
C ALA A 98 -5.51 2.82 -7.45
N GLY A 99 -6.56 1.99 -7.50
CA GLY A 99 -7.37 1.80 -8.72
C GLY A 99 -8.65 2.64 -8.83
N CYS A 100 -9.07 3.35 -7.77
CA CYS A 100 -10.33 4.09 -7.76
C CYS A 100 -10.12 5.56 -7.35
N PRO A 101 -10.29 6.53 -8.26
CA PRO A 101 -10.02 7.94 -7.98
C PRO A 101 -10.76 8.50 -6.76
N SER A 102 -12.00 8.06 -6.53
CA SER A 102 -12.80 8.51 -5.37
C SER A 102 -12.27 7.92 -4.05
N SER A 103 -11.89 6.65 -4.02
CA SER A 103 -11.33 5.98 -2.85
C SER A 103 -9.92 6.49 -2.51
N THR A 104 -9.12 6.81 -3.53
CA THR A 104 -7.79 7.39 -3.33
C THR A 104 -7.86 8.77 -2.66
N LEU A 105 -8.85 9.60 -3.03
CA LEU A 105 -9.00 10.93 -2.44
C LEU A 105 -9.38 10.87 -0.96
N THR A 106 -10.39 10.07 -0.59
CA THR A 106 -10.85 9.96 0.80
C THR A 106 -9.78 9.34 1.70
N LEU A 107 -9.10 8.30 1.20
CA LEU A 107 -8.00 7.66 1.92
C LEU A 107 -6.82 8.61 2.13
N LYS A 108 -6.42 9.35 1.08
CA LYS A 108 -5.39 10.39 1.18
C LYS A 108 -5.71 11.39 2.29
N MET A 109 -6.94 11.92 2.31
CA MET A 109 -7.37 12.86 3.34
C MET A 109 -7.34 12.25 4.75
N GLY A 110 -7.78 11.00 4.89
CA GLY A 110 -7.75 10.29 6.17
C GLY A 110 -6.34 10.14 6.73
N ILE A 111 -5.40 9.70 5.88
CA ILE A 111 -3.98 9.53 6.25
C ILE A 111 -3.35 10.88 6.57
N GLU A 112 -3.59 11.90 5.74
CA GLU A 112 -3.05 13.24 5.93
C GLU A 112 -3.51 13.85 7.27
N ASN A 113 -4.79 13.71 7.61
CA ASN A 113 -5.32 14.19 8.89
C ASN A 113 -4.72 13.44 10.08
N LEU A 114 -4.55 12.12 9.97
CA LEU A 114 -3.93 11.32 11.01
C LEU A 114 -2.48 11.72 11.23
N LEU A 115 -1.69 11.83 10.16
CA LEU A 115 -0.28 12.18 10.26
C LEU A 115 -0.09 13.59 10.79
N ARG A 116 -0.84 14.58 10.28
CA ARG A 116 -0.79 15.98 10.78
C ARG A 116 -1.15 16.09 12.27
N HIS A 117 -2.04 15.24 12.77
CA HIS A 117 -2.43 15.25 14.18
C HIS A 117 -1.30 14.80 15.09
N TYR A 118 -0.52 13.80 14.69
CA TYR A 118 0.55 13.24 15.51
C TYR A 118 1.93 13.81 15.20
N ILE A 119 2.15 14.35 14.00
CA ILE A 119 3.43 14.82 13.47
C ILE A 119 3.20 16.19 12.82
N PRO A 120 3.35 17.29 13.57
CA PRO A 120 3.07 18.66 13.11
C PRO A 120 3.90 19.10 11.89
N GLU A 121 5.06 18.47 11.64
CA GLU A 121 5.93 18.71 10.50
C GLU A 121 5.35 18.20 9.19
N VAL A 122 4.40 17.25 9.25
CA VAL A 122 3.68 16.79 8.07
C VAL A 122 2.70 17.89 7.64
N VAL A 123 2.80 18.29 6.38
CA VAL A 123 1.94 19.29 5.74
C VAL A 123 1.11 18.65 4.66
N GLU A 124 1.54 17.60 3.95
CA GLU A 124 0.73 16.99 2.89
C GLU A 124 1.07 15.52 2.69
N VAL A 125 0.12 14.72 2.21
CA VAL A 125 0.37 13.35 1.73
C VAL A 125 0.18 13.31 0.21
N ARG A 126 1.09 12.67 -0.53
CA ARG A 126 0.94 12.48 -1.99
C ARG A 126 1.20 11.03 -2.37
N PRO A 127 0.44 10.46 -3.32
CA PRO A 127 0.84 9.21 -3.96
C PRO A 127 2.08 9.46 -4.82
N VAL A 128 2.99 8.49 -4.87
CA VAL A 128 4.02 8.45 -5.91
C VAL A 128 3.31 8.12 -7.23
N ALA A 129 3.56 8.89 -8.28
CA ALA A 129 3.00 8.59 -9.59
C ALA A 129 3.56 7.25 -10.08
N VAL A 130 2.66 6.35 -10.50
CA VAL A 130 3.01 5.12 -11.23
C VAL A 130 3.17 5.40 -12.71
#